data_AF-A0A4U8WI52-F1
#
_entry.id   AF-A0A4U8WI52-F1
#
_cell.length_a   1.000
_cell.length_b   1.000
_cell.length_c   1.000
_cell.angle_alpha   90.00
_cell.angle_beta   90.00
_cell.angle_gamma   90.00
#
_symmetry.space_group_name_H-M   'P 1'
#
loop_
_entity.id
_entity.type
_entity.pdbx_description
1 polymer ?
#
loop_
_entity_poly.entity_id
_entity_poly.type
_entity_poly.pdbx_seq_one_letter_code
_entity_poly.pdbx_strand_id
1 'polypeptide(L)'
;MFAVLPAAGTGSPEQAFGQYRAILDRPESTAPLPVVGIVVAQLRRRSTPLTVVQPPDGRGLLLRAESGDPLTDLCAALRLTATRDLAVFEVDARRLHHPRTAARVAVTVGPHTFPIMSEPLVELLIPDSRTVDDPPVILAHHRDVQLRIRQLPDGILELTHQSGSQHFRLLTDDAPIARKVTCSWARRDAWWQEAISWQPCDPPGDHAAVTDDAAALLAELEELRAEVDDLEALDAGAAVNHLDALTQSVLDIDIPDF
;
A
#
# COMPACT_ATOMS: atom_id res chain seq x y z
N MET A 1 -8.74 3.33 -13.04
CA MET A 1 -7.45 2.87 -13.61
C MET A 1 -6.32 3.31 -12.68
N PHE A 2 -5.23 2.53 -12.56
CA PHE A 2 -4.04 2.92 -11.79
C PHE A 2 -2.79 2.97 -12.68
N ALA A 3 -1.93 3.96 -12.42
CA ALA A 3 -0.56 3.96 -12.90
C ALA A 3 0.38 3.65 -11.73
N VAL A 4 1.17 2.59 -11.86
CA VAL A 4 2.22 2.21 -10.92
C VAL A 4 3.53 2.74 -11.45
N LEU A 5 4.12 3.67 -10.72
CA LEU A 5 5.21 4.52 -11.18
C LEU A 5 6.41 4.41 -10.22
N PRO A 6 7.65 4.51 -10.70
CA PRO A 6 8.80 4.64 -9.81
C PRO A 6 8.62 5.84 -8.88
N ALA A 7 8.75 5.64 -7.56
CA ALA A 7 8.65 6.75 -6.61
C ALA A 7 9.77 7.79 -6.84
N ALA A 8 10.95 7.32 -7.25
CA ALA A 8 12.02 8.17 -7.74
C ALA A 8 11.58 8.92 -9.00
N GLY A 9 11.26 10.21 -8.84
CA GLY A 9 10.83 11.09 -9.93
C GLY A 9 9.32 11.35 -10.02
N THR A 10 8.53 10.83 -9.07
CA THR A 10 7.06 11.00 -9.02
C THR A 10 6.65 11.72 -7.74
N GLY A 11 6.96 13.01 -7.63
CA GLY A 11 6.75 13.80 -6.42
C GLY A 11 5.37 14.44 -6.28
N SER A 12 4.58 14.50 -7.35
CA SER A 12 3.25 15.14 -7.34
C SER A 12 2.24 14.44 -8.26
N PRO A 13 0.92 14.64 -8.02
CA PRO A 13 -0.13 14.15 -8.92
C PRO A 13 0.03 14.61 -10.38
N GLU A 14 0.52 15.82 -10.62
CA GLU A 14 0.75 16.37 -11.96
C GLU A 14 1.89 15.65 -12.68
N GLN A 15 2.98 15.37 -11.96
CA GLN A 15 4.09 14.59 -12.49
C GLN A 15 3.65 13.16 -12.80
N ALA A 16 2.91 12.53 -11.88
CA ALA A 16 2.35 11.19 -12.07
C ALA A 16 1.43 11.13 -13.29
N PHE A 17 0.56 12.13 -13.47
CA PHE A 17 -0.31 12.24 -14.64
C PHE A 17 0.49 12.41 -15.95
N GLY A 18 1.56 13.21 -15.93
CA GLY A 18 2.45 13.36 -17.07
C GLY A 18 3.14 12.06 -17.48
N GLN A 19 3.65 11.29 -16.49
CA GLN A 19 4.24 9.98 -16.72
C GLN A 19 3.21 8.96 -17.23
N TYR A 20 2.01 8.94 -16.65
CA TYR A 20 0.89 8.13 -17.13
C TYR A 20 0.61 8.38 -18.62
N ARG A 21 0.54 9.66 -19.03
CA ARG A 21 0.35 10.03 -20.44
C ARG A 21 1.53 9.57 -21.31
N ALA A 22 2.76 9.75 -20.85
CA ALA A 22 3.93 9.28 -21.57
C ALA A 22 3.91 7.76 -21.80
N ILE A 23 3.44 6.97 -20.83
CA ILE A 23 3.27 5.52 -20.98
C ILE A 23 2.20 5.19 -22.03
N LEU A 24 1.08 5.93 -22.05
CA LEU A 24 0.02 5.75 -23.05
C LEU A 24 0.46 6.12 -24.47
N ASP A 25 1.23 7.20 -24.62
CA ASP A 25 1.65 7.72 -25.91
C ASP A 25 2.73 6.84 -26.59
N ARG A 26 3.31 5.87 -25.86
CA ARG A 26 4.29 4.88 -26.32
C ARG A 26 5.45 5.41 -27.19
N PRO A 27 6.11 6.55 -26.87
CA PRO A 27 7.44 6.78 -27.42
C PRO A 27 8.38 5.67 -26.92
N GLU A 28 9.33 5.26 -27.77
CA GLU A 28 10.25 4.12 -27.64
C GLU A 28 10.26 3.43 -26.26
N SER A 29 9.70 2.22 -26.19
CA SER A 29 9.62 1.43 -24.96
C SER A 29 11.01 1.04 -24.48
N THR A 30 11.30 1.32 -23.22
CA THR A 30 12.51 0.85 -22.54
C THR A 30 12.23 -0.46 -21.80
N ALA A 31 13.29 -1.16 -21.37
CA ALA A 31 13.13 -2.34 -20.54
C ALA A 31 12.49 -1.97 -19.17
N PRO A 32 11.56 -2.78 -18.64
CA PRO A 32 10.95 -2.51 -17.35
C PRO A 32 11.98 -2.60 -16.22
N LEU A 33 11.78 -1.76 -15.20
CA LEU A 33 12.59 -1.86 -13.97
C LEU A 33 12.34 -3.21 -13.28
N PRO A 34 13.34 -3.80 -12.60
CA PRO A 34 13.19 -5.08 -11.91
C PRO A 34 11.99 -5.12 -10.95
N VAL A 35 11.79 -4.04 -10.18
CA VAL A 35 10.66 -3.92 -9.24
C VAL A 35 9.29 -3.94 -9.93
N VAL A 36 9.19 -3.41 -11.15
CA VAL A 36 7.96 -3.47 -11.96
C VAL A 36 7.74 -4.89 -12.49
N GLY A 37 8.83 -5.58 -12.89
CA GLY A 37 8.81 -6.98 -13.27
C GLY A 37 8.26 -7.88 -12.14
N ILE A 38 8.67 -7.64 -10.90
CA ILE A 38 8.16 -8.36 -9.72
C ILE A 38 6.64 -8.18 -9.57
N VAL A 39 6.13 -6.95 -9.67
CA VAL A 39 4.68 -6.68 -9.59
C VAL A 39 3.91 -7.45 -10.66
N VAL A 40 4.40 -7.47 -11.90
CA VAL A 40 3.76 -8.24 -12.99
C VAL A 40 3.80 -9.74 -12.72
N ALA A 41 4.90 -10.26 -12.18
CA ALA A 41 4.99 -11.67 -11.79
C ALA A 41 3.98 -12.02 -10.69
N GLN A 42 3.80 -11.15 -9.69
CA GLN A 42 2.83 -11.35 -8.61
C GLN A 42 1.39 -11.31 -9.11
N LEU A 43 1.05 -10.36 -10.00
CA LEU A 43 -0.27 -10.28 -10.64
C LEU A 43 -0.65 -11.55 -11.41
N ARG A 44 0.34 -12.25 -12.00
CA ARG A 44 0.09 -13.52 -12.71
C ARG A 44 -0.14 -14.70 -11.78
N ARG A 45 0.37 -14.63 -10.54
CA ARG A 45 0.36 -15.75 -9.58
C ARG A 45 -0.80 -15.66 -8.59
N ARG A 46 -1.26 -14.44 -8.29
CA ARG A 46 -2.34 -14.21 -7.33
C ARG A 46 -3.62 -13.80 -8.03
N SER A 47 -4.74 -14.33 -7.54
CA SER A 47 -6.04 -13.78 -7.90
C SER A 47 -6.14 -12.37 -7.34
N THR A 48 -6.11 -11.37 -8.22
CA THR A 48 -6.27 -9.96 -7.87
C THR A 48 -7.28 -9.35 -8.84
N PRO A 49 -8.02 -8.31 -8.44
CA PRO A 49 -8.96 -7.63 -9.33
C PRO A 49 -8.25 -6.64 -10.27
N LEU A 50 -6.95 -6.85 -10.55
CA LEU A 50 -6.10 -5.94 -11.29
C LEU A 50 -5.51 -6.64 -12.50
N THR A 51 -5.64 -6.02 -13.67
CA THR A 51 -5.06 -6.55 -14.91
C THR A 51 -4.13 -5.54 -15.57
N VAL A 52 -3.05 -6.06 -16.15
CA VAL A 52 -2.06 -5.27 -16.87
C VAL A 52 -2.65 -4.80 -18.20
N VAL A 53 -2.72 -3.48 -18.41
CA VAL A 53 -3.35 -2.89 -19.61
C VAL A 53 -2.45 -2.99 -20.84
N GLN A 54 -1.14 -2.86 -20.64
CA GLN A 54 -0.14 -2.92 -21.68
C GLN A 54 1.21 -3.39 -21.12
N PRO A 55 2.16 -3.84 -21.96
CA PRO A 55 3.47 -4.26 -21.50
C PRO A 55 4.13 -3.17 -20.63
N PRO A 56 4.73 -3.52 -19.48
CA PRO A 56 5.44 -2.56 -18.64
C PRO A 56 6.72 -2.09 -19.34
N ASP A 57 7.16 -0.89 -18.98
CA ASP A 57 8.45 -0.34 -19.42
C ASP A 57 9.16 0.37 -18.26
N GLY A 58 10.30 1.00 -18.52
CA GLY A 58 11.11 1.67 -17.50
C GLY A 58 10.38 2.83 -16.78
N ARG A 59 9.28 3.33 -17.33
CA ARG A 59 8.46 4.39 -16.73
C ARG A 59 7.41 3.84 -15.77
N GLY A 60 7.07 2.55 -15.86
CA GLY A 60 6.12 1.91 -14.95
C GLY A 60 5.17 0.93 -15.62
N LEU A 61 4.00 0.79 -14.99
CA LEU A 61 2.98 -0.19 -15.34
C LEU A 61 1.59 0.42 -15.21
N LEU A 62 0.69 0.09 -16.14
CA LEU A 62 -0.72 0.49 -16.08
C LEU A 62 -1.59 -0.69 -15.70
N LEU A 63 -2.44 -0.47 -14.70
CA LEU A 63 -3.37 -1.46 -14.16
C LEU A 63 -4.82 -1.02 -14.37
N ARG A 64 -5.66 -1.95 -14.82
CA ARG A 64 -7.10 -1.81 -14.87
C ARG A 64 -7.70 -2.53 -13.66
N ALA A 65 -8.67 -1.86 -13.06
CA ALA A 65 -9.50 -2.36 -11.97
C ALA A 65 -10.68 -3.16 -12.54
N GLU A 66 -10.99 -4.30 -11.93
CA GLU A 66 -12.03 -5.22 -12.40
C GLU A 66 -13.06 -5.62 -11.33
N SER A 67 -12.85 -5.31 -10.04
CA SER A 67 -13.80 -5.71 -8.99
C SER A 67 -15.11 -4.91 -9.00
N GLY A 68 -15.06 -3.68 -9.52
CA GLY A 68 -16.15 -2.71 -9.41
C GLY A 68 -16.25 -2.03 -8.04
N ASP A 69 -15.39 -2.41 -7.08
CA ASP A 69 -15.23 -1.76 -5.79
C ASP A 69 -13.89 -1.01 -5.73
N PRO A 70 -13.92 0.34 -5.74
CA PRO A 70 -12.70 1.16 -5.71
C PRO A 70 -11.78 0.86 -4.53
N LEU A 71 -12.32 0.52 -3.35
CA LEU A 71 -11.49 0.25 -2.17
C LEU A 71 -10.79 -1.10 -2.27
N THR A 72 -11.47 -2.13 -2.75
CA THR A 72 -10.83 -3.42 -3.06
C THR A 72 -9.69 -3.25 -4.06
N ASP A 73 -9.94 -2.51 -5.14
CA ASP A 73 -8.95 -2.31 -6.20
C ASP A 73 -7.74 -1.49 -5.73
N LEU A 74 -7.97 -0.39 -5.01
CA LEU A 74 -6.90 0.42 -4.44
C LEU A 74 -6.09 -0.37 -3.38
N CYS A 75 -6.77 -1.13 -2.52
CA CYS A 75 -6.13 -1.98 -1.53
C CYS A 75 -5.20 -3.01 -2.19
N ALA A 76 -5.66 -3.67 -3.25
CA ALA A 76 -4.84 -4.60 -4.02
C ALA A 76 -3.62 -3.90 -4.64
N ALA A 77 -3.79 -2.71 -5.21
CA ALA A 77 -2.70 -1.97 -5.85
C ALA A 77 -1.64 -1.53 -4.82
N LEU A 78 -2.06 -1.05 -3.65
CA LEU A 78 -1.16 -0.64 -2.58
C LEU A 78 -0.43 -1.84 -1.95
N ARG A 79 -1.08 -3.00 -1.79
CA ARG A 79 -0.42 -4.23 -1.31
C ARG A 79 0.71 -4.70 -2.23
N LEU A 80 0.49 -4.63 -3.54
CA LEU A 80 1.52 -5.00 -4.51
C LEU A 80 2.73 -4.05 -4.47
N THR A 81 2.57 -2.79 -4.06
CA THR A 81 3.57 -1.73 -4.27
C THR A 81 4.21 -1.17 -3.00
N ALA A 82 3.58 -1.34 -1.83
CA ALA A 82 3.97 -0.68 -0.58
C ALA A 82 5.43 -0.90 -0.15
N THR A 83 6.01 -2.05 -0.47
CA THR A 83 7.38 -2.42 -0.11
C THR A 83 8.40 -2.24 -1.25
N ARG A 84 7.95 -1.76 -2.41
CA ARG A 84 8.72 -1.82 -3.68
C ARG A 84 9.16 -0.46 -4.22
N ASP A 85 9.05 0.60 -3.42
CA ASP A 85 9.35 1.99 -3.80
C ASP A 85 8.64 2.42 -5.10
N LEU A 86 7.40 1.95 -5.25
CA LEU A 86 6.50 2.26 -6.34
C LEU A 86 5.33 3.11 -5.82
N ALA A 87 5.08 4.24 -6.47
CA ALA A 87 3.92 5.07 -6.22
C ALA A 87 2.71 4.55 -7.01
N VAL A 88 1.53 4.65 -6.41
CA VAL A 88 0.26 4.31 -7.06
C VAL A 88 -0.51 5.59 -7.34
N PHE A 89 -0.74 5.87 -8.61
CA PHE A 89 -1.54 7.00 -9.05
C PHE A 89 -2.91 6.52 -9.52
N GLU A 90 -3.97 6.95 -8.85
CA GLU A 90 -5.36 6.74 -9.27
C GLU A 90 -5.69 7.74 -10.38
N VAL A 91 -5.80 7.26 -11.62
CA VAL A 91 -5.92 8.14 -12.80
C VAL A 91 -7.19 8.97 -12.75
N ASP A 92 -8.33 8.32 -12.48
CA ASP A 92 -9.65 8.96 -12.53
C ASP A 92 -9.83 9.96 -11.38
N ALA A 93 -9.32 9.61 -10.20
CA ALA A 93 -9.39 10.44 -9.01
C ALA A 93 -8.26 11.48 -8.88
N ARG A 94 -7.22 11.37 -9.72
CA ARG A 94 -6.00 12.18 -9.67
C ARG A 94 -5.31 12.17 -8.29
N ARG A 95 -5.38 11.04 -7.58
CA ARG A 95 -4.75 10.86 -6.27
C ARG A 95 -3.44 10.08 -6.40
N LEU A 96 -2.40 10.55 -5.72
CA LEU A 96 -1.08 9.92 -5.71
C LEU A 96 -0.77 9.35 -4.32
N HIS A 97 -0.69 8.03 -4.22
CA HIS A 97 -0.21 7.34 -3.04
C HIS A 97 1.29 7.11 -3.16
N HIS A 98 2.06 7.96 -2.50
CA HIS A 98 3.51 7.93 -2.58
C HIS A 98 4.12 7.19 -1.38
N PRO A 99 4.90 6.10 -1.58
CA PRO A 99 5.35 5.24 -0.49
C PRO A 99 6.33 5.92 0.45
N ARG A 100 7.09 6.92 -0.02
CA ARG A 100 8.10 7.61 0.81
C ARG A 100 7.54 8.69 1.73
N THR A 101 6.31 9.14 1.52
CA THR A 101 5.62 10.12 2.38
C THR A 101 4.48 9.50 3.18
N ALA A 102 4.15 8.24 2.87
CA ALA A 102 3.19 7.43 3.59
C ALA A 102 3.80 6.87 4.88
N ALA A 103 2.99 6.75 5.92
CA ALA A 103 3.33 6.00 7.12
C ALA A 103 3.09 4.50 6.88
N ARG A 104 4.02 3.65 7.32
CA ARG A 104 3.86 2.19 7.29
C ARG A 104 3.07 1.74 8.51
N VAL A 105 1.75 1.87 8.41
CA VAL A 105 0.79 1.44 9.42
C VAL A 105 -0.40 0.82 8.72
N ALA A 106 -0.87 -0.31 9.23
CA ALA A 106 -2.06 -0.96 8.69
C ALA A 106 -3.28 -0.07 8.96
N VAL A 107 -4.10 0.13 7.92
CA VAL A 107 -5.37 0.85 8.02
C VAL A 107 -6.49 -0.07 7.61
N THR A 108 -7.39 -0.38 8.52
CA THR A 108 -8.54 -1.26 8.29
C THR A 108 -9.82 -0.46 8.18
N VAL A 109 -10.62 -0.72 7.15
CA VAL A 109 -11.95 -0.15 6.92
C VAL A 109 -12.84 -1.24 6.33
N GLY A 110 -13.81 -1.69 7.12
CA GLY A 110 -14.64 -2.83 6.73
C GLY A 110 -13.78 -4.06 6.40
N PRO A 111 -13.95 -4.69 5.21
CA PRO A 111 -13.15 -5.84 4.81
C PRO A 111 -11.76 -5.48 4.24
N HIS A 112 -11.43 -4.19 4.11
CA HIS A 112 -10.19 -3.75 3.48
C HIS A 112 -9.12 -3.45 4.54
N THR A 113 -7.90 -3.93 4.32
CA THR A 113 -6.72 -3.56 5.13
C THR A 113 -5.60 -3.05 4.22
N PHE A 114 -5.36 -1.76 4.27
CA PHE A 114 -4.33 -1.06 3.50
C PHE A 114 -2.98 -1.16 4.23
N PRO A 115 -1.87 -1.44 3.53
CA PRO A 115 -0.55 -1.64 4.15
C PRO A 115 0.15 -0.34 4.55
N ILE A 116 -0.32 0.80 4.04
CA ILE A 116 0.25 2.12 4.29
C ILE A 116 -0.87 3.13 4.48
N MET A 117 -0.57 4.16 5.27
CA MET A 117 -1.39 5.35 5.39
C MET A 117 -0.74 6.49 4.60
N SER A 118 -1.49 7.06 3.66
CA SER A 118 -1.11 8.29 2.93
C SER A 118 -2.19 9.36 3.11
N GLU A 119 -1.84 10.63 2.95
CA GLU A 119 -2.81 11.73 3.03
C GLU A 119 -4.02 11.54 2.09
N PRO A 120 -3.84 11.19 0.79
CA PRO A 120 -4.98 10.95 -0.09
C PRO A 120 -5.84 9.77 0.33
N LEU A 121 -5.26 8.77 1.01
CA LEU A 121 -6.04 7.65 1.56
C LEU A 121 -6.85 8.12 2.77
N VAL A 122 -6.31 8.95 3.65
CA VAL A 122 -7.05 9.50 4.80
C VAL A 122 -8.20 10.40 4.34
N GLU A 123 -7.99 11.22 3.32
CA GLU A 123 -9.06 12.04 2.71
C GLU A 123 -10.19 11.17 2.13
N LEU A 124 -9.84 10.04 1.50
CA LEU A 124 -10.80 9.08 0.97
C LEU A 124 -11.59 8.38 2.09
N LEU A 125 -10.92 7.96 3.16
CA LEU A 125 -11.52 7.17 4.24
C LEU A 125 -12.25 8.01 5.29
N ILE A 126 -11.94 9.29 5.39
CA ILE A 126 -12.59 10.26 6.27
C ILE A 126 -13.07 11.44 5.39
N PRO A 127 -14.13 11.27 4.59
CA PRO A 127 -14.67 12.35 3.76
C PRO A 127 -15.34 13.44 4.61
N ASP A 128 -15.69 14.58 4.01
CA ASP A 128 -16.36 15.68 4.72
C ASP A 128 -17.78 15.29 5.18
N SER A 129 -18.40 14.35 4.46
CA SER A 129 -19.70 13.78 4.78
C SER A 129 -19.58 12.26 4.86
N ARG A 130 -19.62 11.73 6.08
CA ARG A 130 -19.60 10.29 6.36
C ARG A 130 -20.95 9.86 6.94
N THR A 131 -21.36 8.63 6.68
CA THR A 131 -22.61 8.07 7.19
C THR A 131 -22.37 7.25 8.45
N VAL A 132 -23.40 7.11 9.30
CA VAL A 132 -23.32 6.27 10.50
C VAL A 132 -23.13 4.78 10.18
N ASP A 133 -23.54 4.36 8.98
CA ASP A 133 -23.40 2.99 8.50
C ASP A 133 -22.01 2.70 7.93
N ASP A 134 -21.18 3.74 7.73
CA ASP A 134 -19.82 3.54 7.23
C ASP A 134 -18.98 2.80 8.27
N PRO A 135 -18.26 1.73 7.86
CA PRO A 135 -17.46 0.95 8.79
C PRO A 135 -16.37 1.83 9.43
N PRO A 136 -16.00 1.61 10.71
CA PRO A 136 -14.98 2.41 11.37
C PRO A 136 -13.63 2.30 10.64
N VAL A 137 -12.87 3.40 10.66
CA VAL A 137 -11.45 3.36 10.27
C VAL A 137 -10.63 2.99 11.49
N ILE A 138 -9.73 2.03 11.34
CA ILE A 138 -8.88 1.54 12.41
C ILE A 138 -7.44 1.58 11.93
N LEU A 139 -6.55 2.19 12.71
CA LEU A 139 -5.12 2.19 12.49
C LEU A 139 -4.43 1.55 13.69
N ALA A 140 -3.49 0.65 13.46
CA ALA A 140 -2.78 -0.05 14.53
C ALA A 140 -1.26 -0.05 14.27
N HIS A 141 -0.47 0.49 15.21
CA HIS A 141 0.99 0.29 15.21
C HIS A 141 1.34 -1.08 15.79
N HIS A 142 0.57 -1.51 16.79
CA HIS A 142 0.58 -2.84 17.41
C HIS A 142 -0.69 -3.02 18.26
N ARG A 143 -0.89 -4.20 18.86
CA ARG A 143 -2.13 -4.57 19.58
C ARG A 143 -2.59 -3.56 20.63
N ASP A 144 -1.65 -2.98 21.38
CA ASP A 144 -1.97 -2.05 22.48
C ASP A 144 -1.95 -0.55 22.10
N VAL A 145 -1.69 -0.22 20.82
CA VAL A 145 -1.63 1.16 20.31
C VAL A 145 -2.41 1.25 19.00
N GLN A 146 -3.66 1.68 19.15
CA GLN A 146 -4.64 1.77 18.09
C GLN A 146 -5.29 3.16 18.08
N LEU A 147 -5.67 3.63 16.89
CA LEU A 147 -6.56 4.75 16.68
C LEU A 147 -7.79 4.26 15.90
N ARG A 148 -8.98 4.53 16.40
CA ARG A 148 -10.26 4.18 15.78
C ARG A 148 -11.05 5.45 15.49
N ILE A 149 -11.62 5.57 14.31
CA ILE A 149 -12.45 6.69 13.86
C ILE A 149 -13.80 6.15 13.40
N ARG A 150 -14.91 6.64 13.97
CA ARG A 150 -16.26 6.28 13.53
C ARG A 150 -17.18 7.51 13.49
N GLN A 151 -18.24 7.40 12.73
CA GLN A 151 -19.30 8.39 12.65
C GLN A 151 -20.37 8.11 13.72
N LEU A 152 -20.82 9.13 14.43
CA LEU A 152 -21.96 9.07 15.34
C LEU A 152 -23.25 9.51 14.62
N PRO A 153 -24.45 9.12 15.13
CA PRO A 153 -25.73 9.45 14.50
C PRO A 153 -26.03 10.95 14.34
N ASP A 154 -25.37 11.81 15.12
CA ASP A 154 -25.53 13.26 15.12
C ASP A 154 -24.58 13.99 14.13
N GLY A 155 -23.83 13.25 13.32
CA GLY A 155 -22.87 13.85 12.40
C GLY A 155 -21.50 14.12 13.04
N ILE A 156 -21.30 13.76 14.32
CA ILE A 156 -20.01 13.91 15.01
C ILE A 156 -19.08 12.72 14.72
N LEU A 157 -17.82 12.98 14.42
CA LEU A 157 -16.76 11.99 14.38
C LEU A 157 -16.26 11.72 15.80
N GLU A 158 -16.22 10.45 16.17
CA GLU A 158 -15.54 9.97 17.37
C GLU A 158 -14.19 9.36 16.96
N LEU A 159 -13.12 9.91 17.51
CA LEU A 159 -11.77 9.35 17.44
C LEU A 159 -11.42 8.81 18.81
N THR A 160 -11.10 7.53 18.90
CA THR A 160 -10.67 6.88 20.13
C THR A 160 -9.27 6.34 19.93
N HIS A 161 -8.35 6.65 20.84
CA HIS A 161 -7.03 6.02 20.85
C HIS A 161 -6.82 5.22 22.12
N GLN A 162 -6.11 4.11 21.97
CA GLN A 162 -5.71 3.22 23.06
C GLN A 162 -4.20 3.34 23.26
N SER A 163 -3.79 3.46 24.52
CA SER A 163 -2.38 3.32 24.93
C SER A 163 -2.33 2.40 26.15
N GLY A 164 -2.06 1.11 25.91
CA GLY A 164 -2.14 0.09 26.96
C GLY A 164 -3.59 -0.14 27.39
N SER A 165 -3.90 0.01 28.68
CA SER A 165 -5.27 -0.15 29.20
C SER A 165 -6.09 1.14 29.17
N GLN A 166 -5.46 2.28 28.89
CA GLN A 166 -6.12 3.59 28.90
C GLN A 166 -6.70 3.89 27.53
N HIS A 167 -7.93 4.40 27.54
CA HIS A 167 -8.64 4.83 26.35
C HIS A 167 -8.96 6.31 26.49
N PHE A 168 -8.81 7.02 25.39
CA PHE A 168 -9.19 8.42 25.30
C PHE A 168 -9.94 8.68 24.02
N ARG A 169 -10.86 9.63 24.08
CA ARG A 169 -11.70 10.04 22.96
C ARG A 169 -11.55 11.52 22.64
N LEU A 170 -11.77 11.83 21.37
CA LEU A 170 -12.02 13.14 20.83
C LEU A 170 -13.36 13.06 20.07
N LEU A 171 -14.24 14.01 20.34
CA LEU A 171 -15.48 14.22 19.57
C LEU A 171 -15.31 15.49 18.76
N THR A 172 -15.54 15.41 17.45
CA THR A 172 -15.38 16.55 16.54
C THR A 172 -16.31 16.45 15.36
N ASP A 173 -16.89 17.56 14.93
CA ASP A 173 -17.61 17.71 13.66
C ASP A 173 -16.69 18.19 12.51
N ASP A 174 -15.39 18.41 12.81
CA ASP A 174 -14.39 18.90 11.88
C ASP A 174 -13.59 17.72 11.29
N ALA A 175 -14.02 17.28 10.10
CA ALA A 175 -13.33 16.24 9.35
C ALA A 175 -11.85 16.59 9.05
N PRO A 176 -11.48 17.82 8.65
CA PRO A 176 -10.08 18.23 8.57
C PRO A 176 -9.25 17.99 9.85
N ILE A 177 -9.79 18.26 11.05
CA ILE A 177 -9.12 17.93 12.32
C ILE A 177 -8.95 16.42 12.47
N ALA A 178 -9.99 15.63 12.19
CA ALA A 178 -9.91 14.17 12.26
C ALA A 178 -8.84 13.59 11.32
N ARG A 179 -8.76 14.11 10.08
CA ARG A 179 -7.72 13.74 9.09
C ARG A 179 -6.33 14.09 9.61
N LYS A 180 -6.15 15.31 10.12
CA LYS A 180 -4.85 15.77 10.65
C LYS A 180 -4.39 14.92 11.84
N VAL A 181 -5.29 14.63 12.79
CA VAL A 181 -5.01 13.73 13.92
C VAL A 181 -4.59 12.35 13.42
N THR A 182 -5.34 11.79 12.46
CA THR A 182 -5.05 10.47 11.87
C THR A 182 -3.66 10.46 11.20
N CYS A 183 -3.34 11.48 10.42
CA CYS A 183 -2.04 11.63 9.75
C CYS A 183 -0.89 11.76 10.75
N SER A 184 -1.02 12.65 11.74
CA SER A 184 0.02 12.86 12.76
C SER A 184 0.20 11.60 13.63
N TRP A 185 -0.87 10.92 14.02
CA TRP A 185 -0.80 9.68 14.81
C TRP A 185 -0.05 8.57 14.08
N ALA A 186 -0.39 8.34 12.81
CA ALA A 186 0.27 7.31 12.00
C ALA A 186 1.76 7.60 11.77
N ARG A 187 2.13 8.89 11.62
CA ARG A 187 3.52 9.34 11.47
C ARG A 187 4.29 9.44 12.79
N ARG A 188 3.65 9.15 13.93
CA ARG A 188 4.21 9.32 15.29
C ARG A 188 4.69 10.75 15.58
N ASP A 189 4.02 11.72 14.99
CA ASP A 189 4.20 13.14 15.28
C ASP A 189 3.55 13.44 16.64
N ALA A 190 4.20 14.21 17.53
CA ALA A 190 3.66 14.52 18.85
C ALA A 190 2.44 15.46 18.81
N TRP A 191 2.23 16.17 17.70
CA TRP A 191 1.17 17.18 17.56
C TRP A 191 -0.21 16.67 17.95
N TRP A 192 -0.60 15.44 17.56
CA TRP A 192 -1.93 14.91 17.85
C TRP A 192 -2.18 14.71 19.34
N GLN A 193 -1.13 14.50 20.13
CA GLN A 193 -1.23 14.30 21.56
C GLN A 193 -1.16 15.64 22.31
N GLU A 194 -0.32 16.57 21.85
CA GLU A 194 -0.08 17.85 22.52
C GLU A 194 -1.15 18.92 22.20
N ALA A 195 -1.67 18.92 20.98
CA ALA A 195 -2.60 19.96 20.50
C ALA A 195 -4.07 19.62 20.72
N ILE A 196 -4.38 18.38 21.12
CA ILE A 196 -5.74 17.87 21.26
C ILE A 196 -6.06 17.62 22.73
N SER A 197 -7.18 18.16 23.18
CA SER A 197 -7.73 17.91 24.51
C SER A 197 -8.46 16.57 24.57
N TRP A 198 -7.70 15.48 24.68
CA TRP A 198 -8.21 14.12 24.82
C TRP A 198 -9.00 13.93 26.12
N GLN A 199 -10.18 13.30 26.03
CA GLN A 199 -11.00 12.97 27.19
C GLN A 199 -10.84 11.48 27.54
N PRO A 200 -10.55 11.11 28.81
CA PRO A 200 -10.60 9.71 29.23
C PRO A 200 -11.97 9.09 28.94
N CYS A 201 -12.00 7.84 28.48
CA CYS A 201 -13.23 7.10 28.25
C CYS A 201 -13.09 5.62 28.59
N ASP A 202 -14.23 4.94 28.69
CA ASP A 202 -14.27 3.48 28.76
C ASP A 202 -13.87 2.86 27.41
N PRO A 203 -13.37 1.61 27.41
CA PRO A 203 -13.15 0.89 26.16
C PRO A 203 -14.45 0.78 25.36
N PRO A 204 -14.41 0.89 24.02
CA PRO A 204 -15.61 0.72 23.22
C PRO A 204 -16.19 -0.69 23.45
N GLY A 205 -17.49 -0.76 23.77
CA GLY A 205 -18.17 -2.00 24.18
C GLY A 205 -18.30 -3.09 23.10
N ASP A 206 -17.69 -2.89 21.94
CA ASP A 206 -17.82 -3.73 20.74
C ASP A 206 -16.48 -4.40 20.35
N HIS A 207 -15.65 -4.71 21.35
CA HIS A 207 -14.40 -5.46 21.15
C HIS A 207 -14.70 -6.91 20.75
N ALA A 208 -14.93 -7.16 19.47
CA ALA A 208 -14.55 -8.44 18.88
C ALA A 208 -13.03 -8.55 19.02
N ALA A 209 -12.58 -9.58 19.74
CA ALA A 209 -11.18 -9.76 20.10
C ALA A 209 -10.26 -9.71 18.87
N VAL A 210 -9.09 -9.10 19.07
CA VAL A 210 -7.93 -9.07 18.17
C VAL A 210 -7.33 -10.48 18.01
N THR A 211 -8.11 -11.40 17.44
CA THR A 211 -7.68 -12.76 17.10
C THR A 211 -7.30 -12.89 15.62
N ASP A 212 -7.68 -11.93 14.78
CA ASP A 212 -7.40 -11.95 13.34
C ASP A 212 -5.96 -11.50 13.00
N ASP A 213 -5.35 -10.64 13.84
CA ASP A 213 -4.00 -10.12 13.59
C ASP A 213 -2.89 -11.17 13.67
N ALA A 214 -3.06 -12.23 14.48
CA ALA A 214 -2.10 -13.34 14.49
C ALA A 214 -2.18 -14.14 13.19
N ALA A 215 -3.39 -14.33 12.65
CA ALA A 215 -3.59 -15.00 11.37
C ALA A 215 -3.11 -14.13 10.21
N ALA A 216 -3.33 -12.82 10.26
CA ALA A 216 -2.83 -11.86 9.28
C ALA A 216 -1.30 -11.76 9.30
N LEU A 217 -0.67 -11.68 10.48
CA LEU A 217 0.80 -11.68 10.60
C LEU A 217 1.43 -13.02 10.21
N LEU A 218 0.78 -14.14 10.51
CA LEU A 218 1.22 -15.46 10.03
C LEU A 218 1.08 -15.56 8.51
N ALA A 219 0.01 -15.04 7.93
CA ALA A 219 -0.17 -14.97 6.48
C ALA A 219 0.90 -14.08 5.82
N GLU A 220 1.20 -12.90 6.39
CA GLU A 220 2.27 -12.02 5.91
C GLU A 220 3.67 -12.64 6.05
N LEU A 221 3.92 -13.41 7.13
CA LEU A 221 5.19 -14.12 7.32
C LEU A 221 5.34 -15.32 6.38
N GLU A 222 4.27 -16.07 6.13
CA GLU A 222 4.26 -17.13 5.13
C GLU A 222 4.43 -16.57 3.72
N GLU A 223 3.84 -15.41 3.46
CA GLU A 223 4.00 -14.67 2.21
C GLU A 223 5.45 -14.20 2.02
N LEU A 224 6.06 -13.58 3.03
CA LEU A 224 7.47 -13.18 2.99
C LEU A 224 8.42 -14.39 2.87
N ARG A 225 8.10 -15.52 3.52
CA ARG A 225 8.92 -16.74 3.39
C ARG A 225 8.85 -17.31 1.98
N ALA A 226 7.66 -17.37 1.39
CA ALA A 226 7.50 -17.79 0.00
C ALA A 226 8.20 -16.83 -0.98
N GLU A 227 8.21 -15.52 -0.69
CA GLU A 227 8.97 -14.53 -1.48
C GLU A 227 10.50 -14.77 -1.42
N VAL A 228 11.04 -15.16 -0.27
CA VAL A 228 12.46 -15.46 -0.10
C VAL A 228 12.86 -16.77 -0.79
N ASP A 229 12.06 -17.83 -0.62
CA ASP A 229 12.31 -19.14 -1.26
C ASP A 229 12.32 -19.03 -2.80
N ASP A 230 11.45 -18.18 -3.35
CA ASP A 230 11.39 -17.91 -4.80
C ASP A 230 12.55 -17.02 -5.30
N LEU A 231 13.06 -16.12 -4.47
CA LEU A 231 14.25 -15.31 -4.77
C LEU A 231 15.51 -16.19 -4.81
N GLU A 232 15.64 -17.14 -3.88
CA GLU A 232 16.70 -18.16 -3.92
C GLU A 232 16.60 -19.06 -5.16
N ALA A 233 15.38 -19.40 -5.59
CA ALA A 233 15.17 -20.15 -6.84
C ALA A 233 15.55 -19.34 -8.10
N LEU A 234 15.32 -18.03 -8.11
CA LEU A 234 15.70 -17.12 -9.20
C LEU A 234 17.23 -16.91 -9.26
N ASP A 235 17.91 -16.84 -8.12
CA ASP A 235 19.37 -16.64 -8.07
C ASP A 235 20.12 -17.95 -8.37
N ALA A 236 19.70 -19.09 -7.81
CA ALA A 236 20.36 -20.37 -8.05
C ALA A 236 20.16 -20.87 -9.49
N GLY A 237 18.95 -20.77 -10.05
CA GLY A 237 18.66 -21.27 -11.40
C GLY A 237 19.31 -20.44 -12.50
N ALA A 238 19.29 -19.11 -12.37
CA ALA A 238 19.90 -18.22 -13.37
C ALA A 238 21.43 -18.21 -13.26
N ALA A 239 22.00 -18.23 -12.05
CA ALA A 239 23.45 -18.27 -11.87
C ALA A 239 24.04 -19.61 -12.33
N VAL A 240 23.39 -20.75 -12.05
CA VAL A 240 23.85 -22.06 -12.54
C VAL A 240 23.77 -22.16 -14.05
N ASN A 241 22.66 -21.73 -14.67
CA ASN A 241 22.54 -21.74 -16.13
C ASN A 241 23.53 -20.77 -16.81
N HIS A 242 23.86 -19.64 -16.17
CA HIS A 242 24.87 -18.72 -16.67
C HIS A 242 26.29 -19.29 -16.53
N LEU A 243 26.58 -19.98 -15.41
CA LEU A 243 27.85 -20.67 -15.21
C LEU A 243 28.03 -21.83 -16.20
N ASP A 244 26.96 -22.57 -16.50
CA ASP A 244 26.96 -23.69 -17.44
C ASP A 244 27.17 -23.18 -18.88
N ALA A 245 26.52 -22.08 -19.26
CA ALA A 245 26.74 -21.42 -20.54
C ALA A 245 28.16 -20.85 -20.69
N LEU A 246 28.73 -20.28 -19.61
CA LEU A 246 30.12 -19.81 -19.59
C LEU A 246 31.12 -20.97 -19.65
N THR A 247 30.82 -22.09 -19.00
CA THR A 247 31.67 -23.30 -19.02
C THR A 247 31.67 -23.94 -20.40
N GLN A 248 30.49 -24.04 -21.05
CA GLN A 248 30.36 -24.54 -22.42
C GLN A 248 31.09 -23.63 -23.42
N SER A 249 31.01 -22.32 -23.25
CA SER A 249 31.72 -21.35 -24.09
C SER A 249 33.24 -21.39 -23.95
N VAL A 250 33.78 -21.86 -22.82
CA VAL A 250 35.24 -22.03 -22.61
C VAL A 250 35.73 -23.35 -23.20
N LEU A 251 34.87 -24.38 -23.23
CA LEU A 251 35.18 -25.68 -23.82
C LEU A 251 35.06 -25.70 -25.35
N ASP A 252 34.25 -24.81 -25.94
CA ASP A 252 34.10 -24.64 -27.39
C ASP A 252 35.16 -23.70 -28.02
N ILE A 253 36.19 -23.30 -27.28
CA ILE A 253 37.34 -22.57 -27.86
C ILE A 253 38.21 -23.59 -28.60
N ASP A 254 38.04 -23.66 -29.92
CA ASP A 254 38.92 -24.40 -30.82
C ASP A 254 40.38 -23.94 -30.61
N ILE A 255 41.21 -24.87 -30.12
CA ILE A 255 42.66 -24.70 -30.09
C ILE A 255 43.15 -24.99 -31.52
N PRO A 256 43.71 -24.01 -32.25
CA PRO A 256 44.23 -24.27 -33.58
C PRO A 256 45.46 -25.20 -33.48
N ASP A 257 45.38 -26.34 -34.17
CA ASP A 257 46.51 -27.26 -34.34
C ASP A 257 47.64 -26.54 -35.10
N PHE A 258 48.84 -26.52 -34.50
CA PHE A 258 50.09 -26.06 -35.11
C PHE A 258 50.77 -27.18 -35.89
#